data_AF-A0A3D4LPF9-F1
#
_entry.id   AF-A0A3D4LPF9-F1
#
_cell.length_a   1.000
_cell.length_b   1.000
_cell.length_c   1.000
_cell.angle_alpha   90.00
_cell.angle_beta   90.00
_cell.angle_gamma   90.00
#
_symmetry.space_group_name_H-M   'P 1'
#
loop_
_entity.id
_entity.type
_entity.pdbx_description
1 polymer ?
#
loop_
_entity_poly.entity_id
_entity_poly.type
_entity_poly.pdbx_seq_one_letter_code
_entity_poly.pdbx_strand_id
1 'polypeptide(L)'
;MDSFDREQYLQQLREYYSGDRDRIDQFLEDMSDSLDCYLKEHPAADASEIYARFGDPEELKKQQELMRSESHAQRKRNVIRIAVAAICAVSILALGIFVRLGLRQLSDTKGHAEIELQDNSDSTIETPSSTPVFYLNE
;
A
#
# COMPACT_ATOMS: atom_id res chain seq x y z
N MET A 1 -3.58 41.37 38.04
CA MET A 1 -4.22 41.13 36.74
C MET A 1 -3.13 41.23 35.72
N ASP A 2 -2.55 40.09 35.35
CA ASP A 2 -1.54 40.04 34.30
C ASP A 2 -2.25 40.42 33.00
N SER A 3 -1.88 41.58 32.46
CA SER A 3 -2.37 42.02 31.15
C SER A 3 -1.87 41.01 30.12
N PHE A 4 -2.79 40.47 29.31
CA PHE A 4 -2.40 39.58 28.22
C PHE A 4 -1.55 40.35 27.20
N ASP A 5 -0.37 39.83 26.90
CA ASP A 5 0.50 40.32 25.84
C ASP A 5 0.39 39.41 24.62
N ARG A 6 -0.32 39.92 23.60
CA ARG A 6 -0.55 39.24 22.33
C ARG A 6 0.74 38.94 21.58
N GLU A 7 1.67 39.90 21.55
CA GLU A 7 2.92 39.73 20.79
C GLU A 7 3.78 38.65 21.43
N GLN A 8 3.84 38.64 22.76
CA GLN A 8 4.54 37.60 23.51
C GLN A 8 3.94 36.21 23.26
N TYR A 9 2.60 36.09 23.24
CA TYR A 9 1.91 34.83 22.96
C TYR A 9 2.24 34.28 21.56
N LEU A 10 2.15 35.13 20.53
CA LEU A 10 2.47 34.74 19.15
C LEU A 10 3.96 34.41 18.98
N GLN A 11 4.85 35.15 19.67
CA GLN A 11 6.28 34.87 19.68
C GLN A 11 6.58 33.48 20.26
N GLN A 12 5.92 33.11 21.36
CA GLN A 12 6.05 31.77 21.96
C GLN A 12 5.56 30.68 21.02
N LEU A 13 4.40 30.86 20.37
CA LEU A 13 3.92 29.92 19.37
C LEU A 13 4.92 29.77 18.22
N ARG A 14 5.50 30.86 17.73
CA ARG A 14 6.51 30.82 16.67
C ARG A 14 7.75 30.02 17.07
N GLU A 15 8.17 30.10 18.33
CA GLU A 15 9.32 29.34 18.83
C GLU A 15 9.02 27.84 18.95
N TYR A 16 7.79 27.48 19.31
CA TYR A 16 7.38 26.08 19.47
C TYR A 16 7.07 25.38 18.15
N TYR A 17 6.50 26.10 17.19
CA TYR A 17 6.21 25.58 15.86
C TYR A 17 7.50 25.54 15.03
N SER A 18 7.96 24.32 14.73
CA SER A 18 9.18 24.09 13.95
C SER A 18 8.88 23.22 12.74
N GLY A 19 9.11 23.77 11.55
CA GLY A 19 8.70 23.14 10.29
C GLY A 19 8.74 24.08 9.08
N ASP A 20 7.80 23.86 8.17
CA ASP A 20 7.61 24.64 6.95
C ASP A 20 7.21 26.08 7.31
N ARG A 21 8.05 27.06 6.93
CA ARG A 21 7.86 28.46 7.32
C ARG A 21 6.56 29.04 6.80
N ASP A 22 6.19 28.74 5.55
CA ASP A 22 4.97 29.29 4.95
C ASP A 22 3.73 28.81 5.69
N ARG A 23 3.74 27.55 6.15
CA ARG A 23 2.63 26.99 6.95
C ARG A 23 2.56 27.59 8.35
N ILE A 24 3.72 27.86 8.95
CA ILE A 24 3.80 28.46 10.27
C ILE A 24 3.33 29.91 10.21
N ASP A 25 3.78 30.67 9.22
CA ASP A 25 3.41 32.07 9.05
C ASP A 25 1.90 32.19 8.76
N GLN A 26 1.33 31.33 7.91
CA GLN A 26 -0.13 31.29 7.70
C GLN A 26 -0.90 30.97 8.97
N PHE A 27 -0.46 29.97 9.75
CA PHE A 27 -1.11 29.62 11.01
C PHE A 27 -1.06 30.76 12.04
N LEU A 28 0.09 31.43 12.15
CA LEU A 28 0.26 32.57 13.05
C LEU A 28 -0.60 33.76 12.62
N GLU A 29 -0.77 33.99 11.31
CA GLU A 29 -1.67 35.00 10.75
C GLU A 29 -3.13 34.69 11.09
N ASP A 30 -3.59 33.46 10.83
CA ASP A 30 -4.96 33.02 11.15
C ASP A 30 -5.24 33.12 12.67
N MET A 31 -4.25 32.77 13.50
CA MET A 31 -4.35 32.86 14.96
C MET A 31 -4.38 34.31 15.43
N SER A 32 -3.52 35.16 14.84
CA SER A 32 -3.48 36.59 15.07
C SER A 32 -4.84 37.23 14.81
N ASP A 33 -5.44 36.95 13.66
CA ASP A 33 -6.73 37.52 13.26
C ASP A 33 -7.86 37.08 14.19
N SER A 34 -7.82 35.82 14.60
CA SER A 34 -8.79 35.26 15.55
C SER A 34 -8.68 35.89 16.94
N LEU A 35 -7.44 36.10 17.43
CA LEU A 35 -7.18 36.80 18.69
C LEU A 35 -7.62 38.25 18.62
N ASP A 36 -7.33 38.96 17.53
CA ASP A 36 -7.74 40.35 17.35
C ASP A 36 -9.26 40.51 17.32
N CYS A 37 -9.97 39.57 16.69
CA CYS A 37 -11.43 39.55 16.70
C CYS A 37 -11.96 39.34 18.13
N TYR A 38 -11.39 38.39 18.86
CA TYR A 38 -11.81 38.07 20.21
C TYR A 38 -11.55 39.22 21.20
N LEU A 39 -10.37 39.84 21.14
CA LEU A 39 -10.01 40.97 21.99
C LEU A 39 -10.85 42.22 21.70
N LYS A 40 -11.32 42.40 20.45
CA LYS A 40 -12.28 43.47 20.12
C LYS A 40 -13.64 43.24 20.76
N GLU A 41 -14.12 41.99 20.79
CA GLU A 41 -15.40 41.63 21.42
C GLU A 41 -15.29 41.60 22.96
N HIS A 42 -14.13 41.22 23.47
CA HIS A 42 -13.84 41.04 24.90
C HIS A 42 -12.58 41.81 25.33
N PRO A 43 -12.63 43.15 25.40
CA PRO A 43 -11.45 43.98 25.72
C PRO A 43 -10.95 43.83 27.17
N ALA A 44 -11.75 43.22 28.05
CA ALA A 44 -11.40 42.92 29.43
C ALA A 44 -11.04 41.44 29.66
N ALA A 45 -10.90 40.65 28.58
CA ALA A 45 -10.49 39.26 28.68
C ALA A 45 -9.13 39.16 29.36
N ASP A 46 -9.03 38.31 30.37
CA ASP A 46 -7.77 38.03 31.03
C ASP A 46 -6.98 36.93 30.29
N ALA A 47 -5.70 36.78 30.62
CA ALA A 47 -4.86 35.76 29.99
C ALA A 47 -5.41 34.34 30.19
N SER A 48 -6.10 34.07 31.31
CA SER A 48 -6.64 32.74 31.61
C SER A 48 -7.84 32.39 30.71
N GLU A 49 -8.69 33.37 30.41
CA GLU A 49 -9.82 33.24 29.50
C GLU A 49 -9.33 33.05 28.05
N ILE A 50 -8.26 33.76 27.68
CA ILE A 50 -7.63 33.60 26.37
C ILE A 50 -7.00 32.21 26.25
N TYR A 51 -6.24 31.74 27.24
CA TYR A 51 -5.66 30.39 27.21
C TYR A 51 -6.73 29.29 27.25
N ALA A 52 -7.85 29.50 27.95
CA ALA A 52 -8.95 28.56 27.93
C ALA A 52 -9.59 28.40 26.54
N ARG A 53 -9.54 29.45 25.71
CA ARG A 53 -10.19 29.47 24.40
C ARG A 53 -9.25 29.13 23.25
N PHE A 54 -8.04 29.69 23.26
CA PHE A 54 -7.04 29.53 22.21
C PHE A 54 -6.00 28.45 22.52
N GLY A 55 -5.94 28.02 23.78
CA GLY A 55 -4.94 27.07 24.27
C GLY A 55 -3.74 27.77 24.90
N ASP A 56 -3.20 27.16 25.95
CA ASP A 56 -1.94 27.57 26.54
C ASP A 56 -0.78 27.24 25.57
N PRO A 57 0.18 28.14 25.35
CA PRO A 57 1.34 27.90 24.49
C PRO A 57 2.09 26.61 24.82
N GLU A 58 2.22 26.26 26.11
CA GLU A 58 2.88 25.03 26.54
C GLU A 58 2.06 23.77 26.23
N GLU A 59 0.74 23.85 26.33
CA GLU A 59 -0.14 22.74 25.97
C GLU A 59 -0.12 22.48 24.47
N LEU A 60 -0.20 23.55 23.67
CA LEU A 60 -0.10 23.49 22.21
C LEU A 60 1.24 22.87 21.78
N LYS A 61 2.34 23.24 22.46
CA LYS A 61 3.65 22.61 22.26
C LYS A 61 3.61 21.10 22.54
N LYS A 62 3.07 20.67 23.68
CA LYS A 62 2.99 19.24 24.04
C LYS A 62 2.15 18.45 23.04
N GLN A 63 1.04 19.02 22.58
CA GLN A 63 0.19 18.41 21.54
C GLN A 63 0.93 18.27 20.22
N GLN A 64 1.70 19.28 19.81
CA GLN A 64 2.51 19.21 18.60
C GLN A 64 3.60 18.13 18.70
N GLU A 65 4.31 18.05 19.83
CA GLU A 65 5.33 17.02 20.06
C GLU A 65 4.72 15.61 20.03
N LEU A 66 3.54 15.43 20.63
CA LEU A 66 2.77 14.18 20.59
C LEU A 66 2.36 13.83 19.15
N MET A 67 1.72 14.75 18.42
CA MET A 67 1.33 14.52 17.03
C MET A 67 2.54 14.24 16.12
N ARG A 68 3.66 14.92 16.36
CA ARG A 68 4.91 14.67 15.62
C ARG A 68 5.41 13.25 15.91
N SER A 69 5.42 12.81 17.16
CA SER A 69 5.83 11.46 17.54
C SER A 69 4.94 10.37 16.92
N GLU A 70 3.63 10.61 16.87
CA GLU A 70 2.65 9.67 16.34
C GLU A 70 2.69 9.60 14.81
N SER A 71 2.84 10.75 14.14
CA SER A 71 2.98 10.81 12.68
C SER A 71 4.22 10.06 12.18
N HIS A 72 5.33 10.11 12.94
CA HIS A 72 6.54 9.35 12.65
C HIS A 72 6.34 7.83 12.80
N ALA A 73 5.49 7.38 13.73
CA ALA A 73 5.15 5.97 13.89
C ALA A 73 4.21 5.45 12.79
N GLN A 74 3.26 6.28 12.36
CA GLN A 74 2.24 5.88 11.37
C GLN A 74 2.77 5.83 9.94
N ARG A 75 3.68 6.76 9.56
CA ARG A 75 4.31 6.76 8.22
C ARG A 75 5.07 5.45 7.93
N LYS A 76 5.75 4.89 8.94
CA LYS A 76 6.50 3.63 8.81
C LYS A 76 5.59 2.44 8.48
N ARG A 77 4.41 2.36 9.09
CA ARG A 77 3.46 1.26 8.86
C ARG A 77 2.90 1.27 7.44
N ASN A 78 2.61 2.44 6.89
CA ASN A 78 2.08 2.56 5.53
C ASN A 78 3.15 2.24 4.47
N VAL A 79 4.40 2.69 4.66
CA VAL A 79 5.51 2.35 3.75
C VAL A 79 5.81 0.85 3.76
N ILE A 80 5.82 0.21 4.94
CA ILE A 80 6.04 -1.25 5.04
C ILE A 80 4.93 -2.01 4.31
N ARG A 81 3.66 -1.63 4.49
CA ARG A 81 2.53 -2.28 3.79
C ARG A 81 2.64 -2.14 2.27
N ILE A 82 3.03 -0.97 1.77
CA ILE A 82 3.23 -0.73 0.33
C ILE A 82 4.40 -1.58 -0.19
N ALA A 83 5.52 -1.64 0.54
CA ALA A 83 6.67 -2.45 0.16
C ALA A 83 6.33 -3.95 0.10
N VAL A 84 5.60 -4.46 1.09
CA VAL A 84 5.13 -5.86 1.12
C VAL A 84 4.20 -6.16 -0.05
N ALA A 85 3.22 -5.27 -0.32
CA ALA A 85 2.31 -5.44 -1.45
C ALA A 85 3.06 -5.46 -2.80
N ALA A 86 4.06 -4.60 -2.97
CA ALA A 86 4.91 -4.58 -4.16
C ALA A 86 5.70 -5.89 -4.33
N ILE A 87 6.32 -6.41 -3.27
CA ILE A 87 7.06 -7.69 -3.29
C ILE A 87 6.13 -8.86 -3.65
N CYS A 88 4.92 -8.89 -3.07
CA CYS A 88 3.92 -9.91 -3.40
C CYS A 88 3.51 -9.84 -4.87
N ALA A 89 3.25 -8.64 -5.41
CA ALA A 89 2.87 -8.47 -6.81
C ALA A 89 3.98 -8.96 -7.77
N VAL A 90 5.24 -8.62 -7.49
CA VAL A 90 6.39 -9.08 -8.30
C VAL A 90 6.51 -10.61 -8.25
N SER A 91 6.34 -11.21 -7.07
CA SER A 91 6.40 -12.67 -6.91
C SER A 91 5.31 -13.38 -7.73
N ILE A 92 4.08 -12.88 -7.70
CA ILE A 92 2.96 -13.46 -8.47
C ILE A 92 3.23 -13.34 -9.97
N LEU A 93 3.73 -12.20 -10.44
CA LEU A 93 4.08 -12.00 -11.85
C LEU A 93 5.20 -12.95 -12.30
N ALA A 94 6.24 -13.12 -11.50
CA ALA A 94 7.35 -14.04 -11.79
C ALA A 94 6.87 -15.50 -11.87
N LEU A 95 6.03 -15.95 -10.92
CA LEU A 95 5.43 -17.28 -10.94
C LEU A 95 4.52 -17.48 -12.16
N GLY A 96 3.70 -16.47 -12.50
CA GLY A 96 2.83 -16.52 -13.68
C GLY A 96 3.62 -16.67 -14.98
N ILE A 97 4.74 -15.94 -15.12
CA ILE A 97 5.64 -16.08 -16.27
C ILE A 97 6.25 -17.48 -16.31
N PHE A 98 6.76 -17.98 -15.17
CA PHE A 98 7.37 -19.31 -15.08
C PHE A 98 6.40 -20.42 -15.48
N VAL A 99 5.16 -20.39 -15.00
CA VAL A 99 4.11 -21.35 -15.38
C VAL A 99 3.79 -21.26 -16.86
N ARG A 100 3.72 -20.04 -17.44
CA ARG A 100 3.43 -19.85 -18.86
C ARG A 100 4.54 -20.37 -19.77
N LEU A 101 5.81 -20.16 -19.37
CA LEU A 101 6.96 -20.73 -20.08
C LEU A 101 6.99 -22.26 -19.94
N GLY A 102 6.74 -22.80 -18.74
CA GLY A 102 6.65 -24.25 -18.53
C GLY A 102 5.53 -24.90 -19.33
N LEU A 103 4.35 -24.26 -19.41
CA LEU A 103 3.24 -24.75 -20.24
C LEU A 103 3.57 -24.72 -21.73
N ARG A 104 4.30 -23.70 -22.22
CA ARG A 104 4.75 -23.64 -23.62
C ARG A 104 5.72 -24.76 -23.95
N GLN A 105 6.65 -25.05 -23.05
CA GLN A 105 7.57 -26.18 -23.20
C GLN A 105 6.84 -27.54 -23.18
N LEU A 106 5.82 -27.68 -22.32
CA LEU A 106 4.95 -28.86 -22.32
C LEU A 106 4.04 -28.95 -23.55
N SER A 107 3.58 -27.84 -24.11
CA SER A 107 2.76 -27.85 -25.33
C SER A 107 3.59 -28.18 -26.57
N ASP A 108 4.82 -27.67 -26.66
CA ASP A 108 5.73 -27.95 -27.78
C ASP A 108 6.17 -29.42 -27.78
N THR A 109 6.37 -30.03 -26.60
CA THR A 109 6.67 -31.47 -26.51
C THR A 109 5.47 -32.37 -26.80
N LYS A 110 4.24 -31.89 -26.57
CA LYS A 110 3.02 -32.62 -26.92
C LYS A 110 2.71 -32.59 -28.43
N GLY A 111 3.25 -31.61 -29.15
CA GLY A 111 3.15 -31.52 -30.61
C GLY A 111 4.00 -32.55 -31.39
N HIS A 112 4.93 -33.24 -30.72
CA HIS A 112 5.70 -34.35 -31.30
C HIS A 112 5.18 -35.74 -30.92
N ALA A 113 4.13 -35.83 -30.09
CA ALA A 113 3.54 -37.10 -29.66
C ALA A 113 2.21 -37.40 -30.35
N GLU A 114 1.98 -36.82 -31.53
CA GLU A 114 0.84 -37.13 -32.38
C GLU A 114 1.36 -37.45 -33.79
N ILE A 115 0.95 -38.61 -34.31
CA ILE A 115 1.29 -39.20 -35.62
C ILE A 115 2.52 -40.12 -35.62
N GLU A 116 2.35 -41.34 -35.10
CA GLU A 116 2.74 -42.54 -35.86
C GLU A 116 1.78 -43.70 -35.53
N LEU A 117 0.51 -43.55 -35.87
CA LEU A 117 -0.29 -44.70 -36.28
C LEU A 117 -0.14 -44.80 -37.79
N GLN A 118 1.00 -45.35 -38.20
CA GLN A 118 1.23 -45.79 -39.56
C GLN A 118 0.34 -47.03 -39.77
N ASP A 119 -0.84 -46.79 -40.33
CA ASP A 119 -1.59 -47.79 -41.09
C ASP A 119 -0.71 -48.20 -42.28
N ASN A 120 0.00 -49.31 -42.13
CA ASN A 120 0.57 -50.02 -43.26
C ASN A 120 0.29 -51.51 -43.07
N SER A 121 -0.84 -51.89 -43.64
CA SER A 121 -1.16 -53.25 -44.04
C SER A 121 -0.10 -53.71 -45.05
N ASP A 122 0.80 -54.61 -44.63
CA ASP A 122 1.17 -55.84 -45.35
C ASP A 122 2.39 -56.51 -44.67
N SER A 123 2.14 -57.56 -43.88
CA SER A 123 3.03 -58.73 -43.88
C SER A 123 2.29 -59.90 -43.20
N THR A 124 1.78 -60.78 -44.06
CA THR A 124 1.53 -62.20 -43.82
C THR A 124 2.41 -62.80 -42.71
N ILE A 125 1.81 -63.15 -41.57
CA ILE A 125 2.24 -64.30 -40.76
C ILE A 125 0.98 -65.06 -40.37
N GLU A 126 0.78 -66.17 -41.07
CA GLU A 126 -0.25 -67.15 -40.76
C GLU A 126 -0.02 -67.71 -39.35
N THR A 127 -1.01 -67.56 -38.47
CA THR A 127 -1.14 -68.45 -37.30
C THR A 127 -2.31 -69.37 -37.60
N PRO A 128 -2.09 -70.70 -37.72
CA PRO A 128 -3.12 -71.63 -38.14
C PRO A 128 -4.20 -71.76 -37.05
N SER A 129 -5.41 -71.39 -37.43
CA SER A 129 -6.63 -71.59 -36.64
C SER A 129 -7.02 -73.07 -36.70
N SER A 130 -7.07 -73.71 -35.53
CA SER A 130 -7.62 -75.05 -35.36
C SER A 130 -9.12 -75.07 -35.68
N THR A 131 -9.50 -75.75 -36.76
CA THR A 131 -10.76 -76.52 -36.83
C THR A 131 -10.69 -77.51 -38.00
N PRO A 132 -11.09 -78.77 -37.79
CA PRO A 132 -10.86 -79.85 -38.74
C PRO A 132 -11.93 -79.83 -39.83
N VAL A 133 -11.52 -80.00 -41.09
CA VAL A 133 -12.46 -80.27 -42.19
C VAL A 133 -12.02 -81.53 -42.89
N PHE A 134 -12.77 -82.59 -42.65
CA PHE A 134 -12.71 -83.84 -43.37
C PHE A 134 -13.24 -83.64 -44.80
N TYR A 135 -12.49 -84.10 -45.79
CA TYR A 135 -13.05 -84.51 -47.08
C TYR A 135 -12.54 -85.90 -47.41
N LEU A 136 -13.47 -86.86 -47.45
CA LEU A 136 -13.35 -88.09 -48.20
C LEU A 136 -13.12 -87.74 -49.68
N ASN A 137 -12.31 -88.53 -50.38
CA ASN A 137 -12.56 -88.85 -51.78
C ASN A 137 -12.08 -90.28 -52.07
N GLU A 138 -12.80 -90.88 -53.01
CA GLU A 138 -13.01 -92.30 -53.37
C GLU A 138 -11.81 -93.25 -53.43
#